data_AF-A0A941L3V4-F1
#
_entry.id   AF-A0A941L3V4-F1
#
_cell.length_a   1.000
_cell.length_b   1.000
_cell.length_c   1.000
_cell.angle_alpha   90.00
_cell.angle_beta   90.00
_cell.angle_gamma   90.00
#
_symmetry.space_group_name_H-M   'P 1'
#
loop_
_entity.id
_entity.type
_entity.pdbx_description
1 polymer ?
#
loop_
_entity_poly.entity_id
_entity_poly.type
_entity_poly.pdbx_seq_one_letter_code
_entity_poly.pdbx_strand_id
1 'polypeptide(L)'
;MFILILKKNFKKAILLTVAFIGLIYFLEDNSSINFFSTEFLLTFLMYLILFAISLDAFDKNKFLGLLMSFSLLFLPPAIFPEFAGKLFPLTYGIFIIYLFFTYGLNMYRNWKNNAGL
;
A
#
# COMPACT_ATOMS: atom_id res chain seq x y z
N MET A 1 -7.12 -11.54 -9.46
CA MET A 1 -7.38 -10.82 -8.19
C MET A 1 -6.72 -9.46 -8.17
N PHE A 2 -5.39 -9.36 -8.21
CA PHE A 2 -4.65 -8.08 -8.10
C PHE A 2 -5.00 -7.04 -9.17
N ILE A 3 -5.11 -7.45 -10.44
CA ILE A 3 -5.50 -6.54 -11.54
C ILE A 3 -6.90 -5.95 -11.30
N LEU A 4 -7.82 -6.74 -10.74
CA LEU A 4 -9.18 -6.27 -10.41
C LEU A 4 -9.16 -5.27 -9.26
N ILE A 5 -8.33 -5.52 -8.23
CA ILE A 5 -8.11 -4.59 -7.11
C ILE A 5 -7.58 -3.25 -7.63
N LEU A 6 -6.53 -3.29 -8.46
CA LEU A 6 -5.95 -2.09 -9.07
C LEU A 6 -6.99 -1.35 -9.89
N LYS A 7 -7.71 -2.03 -10.78
CA LYS A 7 -8.73 -1.42 -11.64
C LYS A 7 -9.86 -0.78 -10.84
N LYS A 8 -10.31 -1.43 -9.76
CA LYS A 8 -11.38 -0.94 -8.88
C LYS A 8 -10.97 0.33 -8.13
N ASN A 9 -9.77 0.34 -7.58
CA ASN A 9 -9.32 1.38 -6.66
C ASN A 9 -8.43 2.43 -7.31
N PHE A 10 -8.14 2.33 -8.61
CA PHE A 10 -7.14 3.12 -9.32
C PHE A 10 -7.24 4.63 -9.07
N LYS A 11 -8.42 5.22 -9.25
CA LYS A 11 -8.61 6.68 -9.09
C LYS A 11 -8.32 7.15 -7.67
N LYS A 12 -8.83 6.42 -6.67
CA LYS A 12 -8.61 6.73 -5.25
C LYS A 12 -7.15 6.49 -4.84
N ALA A 13 -6.53 5.43 -5.37
CA ALA A 13 -5.14 5.13 -5.13
C ALA A 13 -4.22 6.22 -5.70
N ILE A 14 -4.46 6.71 -6.92
CA ILE A 14 -3.73 7.85 -7.49
C ILE A 14 -3.83 9.07 -6.57
N LEU A 15 -5.06 9.42 -6.16
CA LEU A 15 -5.28 10.58 -5.30
C LEU A 15 -4.48 10.47 -3.99
N LEU A 16 -4.53 9.31 -3.34
CA LEU A 16 -3.79 9.05 -2.12
C LEU A 16 -2.27 9.06 -2.33
N THR A 17 -1.78 8.45 -3.41
CA THR A 17 -0.35 8.47 -3.76
C THR A 17 0.16 9.89 -3.98
N VAL A 18 -0.58 10.71 -4.75
CA VAL A 18 -0.22 12.11 -4.99
C VAL A 18 -0.23 12.90 -3.68
N ALA A 19 -1.27 12.74 -2.85
CA ALA A 19 -1.34 13.40 -1.55
C ALA A 19 -0.19 12.97 -0.62
N PHE A 20 0.15 11.69 -0.61
CA PHE A 20 1.22 11.14 0.22
C PHE A 20 2.61 11.61 -0.21
N ILE A 21 2.88 11.62 -1.52
CA ILE A 21 4.13 12.18 -2.06
C ILE A 21 4.20 13.68 -1.78
N GLY A 22 3.09 14.42 -1.89
CA GLY A 22 3.03 15.82 -1.52
C GLY A 22 3.36 16.05 -0.04
N LEU A 23 2.89 15.17 0.84
CA LEU A 23 3.27 15.19 2.27
C LEU A 23 4.76 14.95 2.46
N ILE A 24 5.35 13.94 1.80
CA ILE A 24 6.80 13.68 1.88
C ILE A 24 7.60 14.87 1.39
N TYR A 25 7.21 15.44 0.24
CA TYR A 25 7.86 16.61 -0.34
C TYR A 25 7.88 17.81 0.61
N PHE A 26 6.77 18.05 1.32
CA PHE A 26 6.67 19.10 2.32
C PHE A 26 7.58 18.85 3.54
N LEU A 27 7.71 17.58 3.97
CA LEU A 27 8.56 17.21 5.10
C LEU A 27 10.06 17.24 4.77
N GLU A 28 10.44 17.06 3.51
CA GLU A 28 11.84 17.10 3.04
C GLU A 28 12.31 18.50 2.60
N ASP A 29 11.59 19.55 3.01
CA ASP A 29 11.93 20.96 2.79
C ASP A 29 12.21 21.29 1.30
N ASN A 30 11.39 20.73 0.41
CA ASN A 30 11.29 21.04 -1.02
C ASN A 30 12.56 20.82 -1.89
N SER A 31 13.64 20.25 -1.35
CA SER A 31 14.97 20.29 -1.99
C SER A 31 15.49 18.98 -2.61
N SER A 32 14.77 17.86 -2.44
CA SER A 32 15.30 16.51 -2.71
C SER A 32 14.65 15.72 -3.86
N ILE A 33 13.41 16.03 -4.26
CA ILE A 33 12.64 15.15 -5.16
C ILE A 33 12.83 15.53 -6.63
N ASN A 34 13.50 14.66 -7.38
CA ASN A 34 13.53 14.73 -8.84
C ASN A 34 12.34 13.98 -9.45
N PHE A 35 11.28 14.71 -9.82
CA PHE A 35 10.05 14.14 -10.39
C PHE A 35 10.23 13.42 -11.73
N PHE A 36 11.32 13.65 -12.46
CA PHE A 36 11.59 13.03 -13.75
C PHE A 36 12.52 11.82 -13.65
N SER A 37 12.88 11.40 -12.44
CA SER A 37 13.80 10.30 -12.22
C SER A 37 13.11 8.93 -12.25
N THR A 38 13.87 7.89 -12.58
CA THR A 38 13.37 6.51 -12.55
C THR A 38 13.02 6.08 -11.13
N GLU A 39 13.78 6.56 -10.14
CA GLU A 39 13.56 6.31 -8.72
C GLU A 39 12.22 6.89 -8.26
N PHE A 40 11.88 8.10 -8.71
CA PHE A 40 10.58 8.69 -8.45
C PHE A 40 9.45 7.86 -9.06
N LEU A 41 9.58 7.43 -10.31
CA LEU A 41 8.57 6.60 -10.98
C LEU A 41 8.36 5.27 -10.26
N LEU A 42 9.43 4.59 -9.84
CA LEU A 42 9.36 3.35 -9.07
C LEU A 42 8.67 3.56 -7.73
N THR A 43 9.01 4.64 -7.04
CA THR A 43 8.41 5.03 -5.76
C THR A 43 6.92 5.34 -5.91
N PHE A 44 6.54 6.06 -6.96
CA PHE A 44 5.16 6.37 -7.29
C PHE A 44 4.35 5.08 -7.54
N LEU A 45 4.87 4.17 -8.37
CA LEU A 45 4.22 2.89 -8.64
C LEU A 45 4.09 2.02 -7.40
N MET A 46 5.12 2.00 -6.55
CA MET A 46 5.09 1.27 -5.27
C MET A 46 3.94 1.77 -4.40
N TYR A 47 3.88 3.08 -4.13
CA TYR A 47 2.80 3.65 -3.30
C TYR A 47 1.42 3.47 -3.94
N LEU A 48 1.31 3.60 -5.26
CA LEU A 48 0.07 3.35 -6.00
C LEU A 48 -0.46 1.93 -5.75
N ILE A 49 0.40 0.93 -5.84
CA ILE A 49 0.03 -0.47 -5.59
C ILE A 49 -0.37 -0.66 -4.12
N LEU A 50 0.42 -0.13 -3.19
CA LEU A 50 0.17 -0.27 -1.76
C LEU A 50 -1.14 0.40 -1.33
N PHE A 51 -1.43 1.62 -1.80
CA PHE A 51 -2.71 2.28 -1.54
C PHE A 51 -3.89 1.54 -2.17
N ALA A 52 -3.73 0.99 -3.38
CA ALA A 52 -4.79 0.21 -4.01
C ALA A 52 -5.14 -1.06 -3.20
N ILE A 53 -4.13 -1.74 -2.66
CA ILE A 53 -4.31 -2.91 -1.77
C ILE A 53 -4.95 -2.48 -0.45
N SER A 54 -4.49 -1.38 0.15
CA SER A 54 -5.04 -0.85 1.40
C SER A 54 -6.52 -0.46 1.27
N LEU A 55 -6.91 0.13 0.14
CA LEU A 55 -8.30 0.45 -0.18
C LEU A 55 -9.17 -0.80 -0.35
N ASP A 56 -8.64 -1.87 -0.95
CA ASP A 56 -9.35 -3.15 -1.01
C ASP A 56 -9.54 -3.76 0.38
N ALA A 57 -8.53 -3.66 1.25
CA ALA A 57 -8.65 -4.06 2.65
C ALA A 57 -9.69 -3.22 3.38
N PHE A 58 -9.74 -1.90 3.14
CA PHE A 58 -10.71 -0.99 3.74
C PHE A 58 -12.15 -1.35 3.40
N ASP A 59 -12.42 -1.71 2.13
CA ASP A 59 -13.75 -2.14 1.68
C ASP A 59 -14.21 -3.44 2.38
N LYS A 60 -13.27 -4.33 2.73
CA LYS A 60 -13.57 -5.59 3.44
C LYS A 60 -13.67 -5.39 4.95
N ASN A 61 -12.79 -4.58 5.52
CA ASN A 61 -12.74 -4.24 6.93
C ASN A 61 -12.08 -2.87 7.10
N LYS A 62 -12.86 -1.89 7.56
CA LYS A 62 -12.41 -0.49 7.71
C LYS A 62 -11.18 -0.37 8.61
N PHE A 63 -11.15 -1.10 9.74
CA PHE A 63 -10.03 -1.04 10.69
C PHE A 63 -8.76 -1.57 10.05
N LEU A 64 -8.85 -2.68 9.32
CA LEU A 64 -7.70 -3.26 8.61
C LEU A 64 -7.16 -2.32 7.53
N GLY A 65 -8.02 -1.72 6.71
CA GLY A 65 -7.60 -0.76 5.69
C GLY A 65 -6.99 0.53 6.28
N LEU A 66 -7.48 0.99 7.43
CA LEU A 66 -6.87 2.11 8.15
C LEU A 66 -5.48 1.74 8.69
N LEU A 67 -5.36 0.56 9.32
CA LEU A 67 -4.08 0.05 9.82
C LEU A 67 -3.05 -0.09 8.68
N MET A 68 -3.46 -0.65 7.55
CA MET A 68 -2.59 -0.79 6.37
C MET A 68 -2.19 0.59 5.82
N SER A 69 -3.12 1.51 5.68
CA SER A 69 -2.83 2.88 5.21
C SER A 69 -1.89 3.62 6.16
N PHE A 70 -2.13 3.53 7.46
CA PHE A 70 -1.29 4.15 8.48
C PHE A 70 0.13 3.59 8.46
N SER A 71 0.27 2.28 8.28
CA SER A 71 1.58 1.64 8.22
C SER A 71 2.46 2.16 7.07
N LEU A 72 1.89 2.78 6.03
CA LEU A 72 2.68 3.40 4.94
C LEU A 72 3.52 4.58 5.42
N LEU A 73 3.13 5.24 6.52
CA LEU A 73 3.90 6.30 7.16
C LEU A 73 5.28 5.83 7.66
N PHE A 74 5.47 4.53 7.83
CA PHE A 74 6.73 3.94 8.28
C PHE A 74 7.76 3.74 7.15
N LEU A 75 7.35 3.92 5.88
CA LEU A 75 8.24 3.76 4.74
C LEU A 75 9.19 4.96 4.54
N PRO A 76 8.71 6.22 4.51
CA PRO A 76 9.59 7.36 4.27
C PRO A 76 10.38 7.72 5.55
N PRO A 77 11.72 7.86 5.48
CA PRO A 77 12.53 8.29 6.62
C PRO A 77 12.13 9.68 7.14
N ALA A 78 11.63 10.55 6.26
CA ALA A 78 11.24 11.93 6.59
C ALA A 78 10.09 12.02 7.61
N ILE A 79 9.24 10.99 7.71
CA ILE A 79 8.08 11.01 8.62
C ILE A 79 8.51 10.70 10.06
N PHE A 80 9.46 9.79 10.23
CA PHE A 80 10.00 9.41 11.53
C PHE A 80 11.55 9.46 11.51
N PRO A 81 12.15 10.66 11.56
CA PRO A 81 13.60 10.84 11.37
C PRO A 81 14.44 10.07 12.40
N GLU A 82 13.99 9.99 13.65
CA GLU A 82 14.67 9.26 14.72
C GLU A 82 14.86 7.76 14.41
N PHE A 83 13.95 7.19 13.63
CA PHE A 83 14.01 5.78 13.22
C PHE A 83 14.68 5.60 11.86
N ALA A 84 14.95 6.67 11.10
CA ALA A 84 15.68 6.67 9.83
C ALA A 84 15.27 5.54 8.87
N GLY A 85 13.96 5.31 8.71
CA GLY A 85 13.40 4.28 7.83
C GLY A 85 13.43 2.86 8.38
N LYS A 86 13.95 2.60 9.60
CA LYS A 86 13.99 1.25 10.21
C LYS A 86 12.61 0.62 10.47
N LEU A 87 11.54 1.41 10.38
CA LEU A 87 10.16 0.96 10.60
C LEU A 87 9.53 0.31 9.35
N PHE A 88 10.16 0.40 8.19
CA PHE A 88 9.66 -0.20 6.93
C PHE A 88 9.25 -1.68 7.04
N PRO A 89 9.91 -2.55 7.85
CA PRO A 89 9.55 -3.96 7.94
C PRO A 89 8.14 -4.18 8.49
N LEU A 90 7.63 -3.26 9.33
CA LEU A 90 6.27 -3.34 9.87
C LEU A 90 5.24 -3.22 8.75
N THR A 91 5.41 -2.27 7.83
CA THR A 91 4.56 -2.09 6.66
C THR A 91 4.55 -3.36 5.82
N TYR A 92 5.71 -3.89 5.45
CA TYR A 92 5.78 -5.08 4.62
C TYR A 92 5.20 -6.31 5.32
N GLY A 93 5.44 -6.48 6.62
CA GLY A 93 4.85 -7.56 7.40
C GLY A 93 3.32 -7.53 7.36
N ILE A 94 2.72 -6.36 7.63
CA ILE A 94 1.26 -6.16 7.57
C ILE A 94 0.71 -6.51 6.19
N PHE A 95 1.33 -6.00 5.12
CA PHE A 95 0.87 -6.22 3.75
C PHE A 95 1.01 -7.68 3.34
N ILE A 96 2.12 -8.34 3.66
CA ILE A 96 2.34 -9.77 3.40
C ILE A 96 1.25 -10.58 4.09
N ILE A 97 1.01 -10.37 5.39
CA ILE A 97 -0.03 -11.10 6.13
C ILE A 97 -1.40 -10.95 5.47
N TYR A 98 -1.78 -9.72 5.10
CA TYR A 98 -3.05 -9.47 4.42
C TYR A 98 -3.18 -10.20 3.08
N LEU A 99 -2.13 -10.15 2.26
CA LEU A 99 -2.13 -10.77 0.94
C LEU A 99 -2.20 -12.29 1.04
N PHE A 100 -1.41 -12.90 1.94
CA PHE A 100 -1.43 -14.34 2.18
C PHE A 100 -2.77 -14.81 2.73
N PHE A 101 -3.35 -14.07 3.69
CA PHE A 101 -4.67 -14.38 4.22
C PHE A 101 -5.75 -14.33 3.13
N THR A 102 -5.76 -13.26 2.33
CA THR A 102 -6.72 -13.09 1.23
C THR A 102 -6.55 -14.18 0.17
N TYR A 103 -5.30 -14.51 -0.17
CA TYR A 103 -4.99 -15.57 -1.13
C TYR A 103 -5.44 -16.94 -0.63
N GLY A 104 -5.12 -17.29 0.62
CA GLY A 104 -5.53 -18.55 1.25
C GLY A 104 -7.05 -18.68 1.33
N LEU A 105 -7.76 -17.60 1.67
CA LEU A 105 -9.22 -17.60 1.70
C LEU A 105 -9.81 -17.84 0.30
N ASN A 106 -9.23 -17.25 -0.73
CA ASN A 106 -9.66 -17.47 -2.11
C ASN A 106 -9.42 -18.91 -2.57
N MET A 107 -8.26 -19.48 -2.23
CA MET A 107 -7.95 -20.89 -2.49
C MET A 107 -8.95 -21.83 -1.79
N TYR A 108 -9.24 -21.58 -0.52
CA TYR A 108 -10.20 -22.37 0.24
C TYR A 108 -11.61 -22.31 -0.38
N ARG A 109 -12.07 -21.12 -0.78
CA ARG A 109 -13.36 -20.95 -1.46
C ARG A 109 -13.42 -21.69 -2.80
N ASN A 110 -12.35 -21.60 -3.59
CA ASN A 110 -12.25 -22.31 -4.86
C ASN A 110 -12.25 -23.82 -4.66
N TRP A 111 -11.49 -24.31 -3.67
CA TRP A 111 -11.49 -25.73 -3.30
C TRP A 111 -12.90 -26.17 -2.90
N LYS A 112 -13.56 -25.47 -1.97
CA LYS A 112 -14.92 -25.80 -1.53
C LYS A 112 -15.92 -25.85 -2.69
N ASN A 113 -15.89 -24.87 -3.59
CA ASN A 113 -16.83 -24.78 -4.70
C ASN A 113 -16.57 -25.81 -5.81
N ASN A 114 -15.32 -26.24 -6.00
CA ASN A 114 -14.94 -27.18 -7.07
C ASN A 114 -14.79 -28.63 -6.58
N ALA A 115 -14.65 -28.86 -5.28
CA ALA A 115 -14.46 -30.19 -4.70
C ALA A 115 -15.77 -30.99 -4.56
N GLY A 116 -16.91 -30.46 -5.02
CA GLY A 116 -18.17 -31.22 -5.11
C GLY A 116 -18.78 -31.65 -3.78
N LEU A 117 -18.58 -30.87 -2.70
CA LEU A 117 -19.32 -30.98 -1.44
C LEU A 117 -20.43 -29.93 -1.37
#